data_AF-A0A182IW97-F1
#
_entry.id   AF-A0A182IW97-F1
#
_cell.length_a   1.000
_cell.length_b   1.000
_cell.length_c   1.000
_cell.angle_alpha   90.00
_cell.angle_beta   90.00
_cell.angle_gamma   90.00
#
_symmetry.space_group_name_H-M   'P 1'
#
loop_
_entity.id
_entity.type
_entity.pdbx_description
1 polymer ?
#
loop_
_entity_poly.entity_id
_entity_poly.type
_entity_poly.pdbx_seq_one_letter_code
_entity_poly.pdbx_strand_id
1 'polypeptide(L)'
;MADSNQNLRKITDKIMASQSGVEKQLTNIKEVSYETRTRLDPPSCATLNINETGTYSIRPAGVVAPFSVLCDFKDNFNRGGGWTVFQRRIDGSLNFYQNWTMYKNGFGDVNGEHWLGLEKLHLMTRSGRYEMLVILEDHEGGSAYALYDSFQTGSEAEKYKLTSNE
;
A
#
# COMPACT_ATOMS: atom_id res chain seq x y z
N MET A 1 -58.87 -5.69 -20.76
CA MET A 1 -58.01 -5.71 -19.55
C MET A 1 -56.73 -6.53 -19.73
N ALA A 2 -56.74 -7.70 -20.38
CA ALA A 2 -55.54 -8.53 -20.55
C ALA A 2 -54.39 -7.89 -21.36
N ASP A 3 -54.73 -7.12 -22.40
CA ASP A 3 -53.76 -6.55 -23.36
C ASP A 3 -52.90 -5.40 -22.76
N SER A 4 -53.49 -4.59 -21.87
CA SER A 4 -52.75 -3.57 -21.11
C SER A 4 -51.70 -4.18 -20.17
N ASN A 5 -52.02 -5.30 -19.51
CA ASN A 5 -51.08 -5.99 -18.63
C ASN A 5 -49.89 -6.60 -19.40
N GLN A 6 -50.11 -7.03 -20.64
CA GLN A 6 -49.03 -7.56 -21.48
C GLN A 6 -48.09 -6.44 -21.96
N ASN A 7 -48.62 -5.26 -22.29
CA ASN A 7 -47.80 -4.10 -22.63
C ASN A 7 -46.98 -3.59 -21.44
N LEU A 8 -47.56 -3.57 -20.24
CA LEU A 8 -46.82 -3.21 -19.02
C LEU A 8 -45.65 -4.17 -18.76
N ARG A 9 -45.85 -5.48 -18.89
CA ARG A 9 -44.76 -6.47 -18.75
C ARG A 9 -43.62 -6.23 -19.75
N LYS A 10 -43.96 -6.00 -21.03
CA LYS A 10 -42.97 -5.70 -22.07
C LYS A 10 -42.17 -4.43 -21.76
N ILE A 11 -42.79 -3.42 -21.15
CA ILE A 11 -42.11 -2.19 -20.73
C ILE A 11 -41.16 -2.50 -19.57
N THR A 12 -41.61 -3.23 -18.55
CA THR A 12 -40.78 -3.62 -17.40
C THR A 12 -39.56 -4.43 -17.83
N ASP A 13 -39.72 -5.40 -18.73
CA ASP A 13 -38.61 -6.22 -19.24
C ASP A 13 -37.56 -5.37 -19.98
N LYS A 14 -38.01 -4.41 -20.80
CA LYS A 14 -37.12 -3.45 -21.47
C LYS A 14 -36.36 -2.59 -20.47
N ILE A 15 -37.04 -2.09 -19.43
CA ILE A 15 -36.41 -1.28 -18.37
C ILE A 15 -35.36 -2.10 -17.62
N MET A 16 -35.68 -3.33 -17.21
CA MET A 16 -34.72 -4.20 -16.51
C MET A 16 -33.50 -4.53 -17.38
N ALA A 17 -33.70 -4.81 -18.67
CA ALA A 17 -32.61 -5.05 -19.60
C ALA A 17 -31.73 -3.80 -19.79
N SER A 18 -32.32 -2.62 -19.93
CA SER A 18 -31.59 -1.35 -20.01
C SER A 18 -30.83 -1.06 -18.71
N GLN A 19 -31.44 -1.30 -17.55
CA GLN A 19 -30.78 -1.12 -16.25
C GLN A 19 -29.58 -2.05 -16.10
N SER A 20 -29.73 -3.34 -16.45
CA SER A 20 -28.62 -4.30 -16.42
C SER A 20 -27.47 -3.87 -17.35
N GLY A 21 -27.80 -3.30 -18.51
CA GLY A 21 -26.80 -2.75 -19.43
C GLY A 21 -25.98 -1.62 -18.81
N VAL A 22 -26.65 -0.69 -18.12
CA VAL A 22 -25.99 0.43 -17.41
C VAL A 22 -25.11 -0.08 -16.26
N GLU A 23 -25.58 -1.04 -15.46
CA GLU A 23 -24.81 -1.63 -14.36
C GLU A 23 -23.53 -2.33 -14.85
N LYS A 24 -23.60 -3.05 -15.98
CA LYS A 24 -22.42 -3.64 -16.63
C LYS A 24 -21.43 -2.59 -17.08
N GLN A 25 -21.89 -1.53 -17.75
CA GLN A 25 -21.02 -0.43 -18.16
C GLN A 25 -20.36 0.26 -16.96
N LEU A 26 -21.11 0.47 -15.87
CA LEU A 26 -20.57 1.07 -14.65
C LEU A 26 -19.47 0.21 -14.02
N THR A 27 -19.65 -1.12 -14.02
CA THR A 27 -18.64 -2.07 -13.53
C THR A 27 -17.37 -1.99 -14.36
N ASN A 28 -17.47 -2.02 -15.70
CA ASN A 28 -16.31 -1.88 -16.59
C ASN A 28 -15.58 -0.54 -16.39
N ILE A 29 -16.32 0.56 -16.22
CA ILE A 29 -15.72 1.88 -15.95
C ILE A 29 -14.94 1.86 -14.63
N LYS A 30 -15.48 1.23 -13.58
CA LYS A 30 -14.77 1.09 -12.30
C LYS A 30 -13.47 0.32 -12.46
N GLU A 31 -13.49 -0.80 -13.17
CA GLU A 31 -12.30 -1.62 -13.44
C GLU A 31 -11.23 -0.84 -14.22
N VAL A 32 -11.59 -0.23 -15.35
CA VAL A 32 -10.65 0.58 -16.16
C VAL A 32 -10.10 1.76 -15.33
N SER A 33 -10.94 2.40 -14.51
CA SER A 33 -10.50 3.50 -13.65
C SER A 33 -9.50 3.03 -12.58
N TYR A 34 -9.68 1.83 -12.04
CA TYR A 34 -8.78 1.23 -11.06
C TYR A 34 -7.45 0.87 -11.71
N GLU A 35 -7.45 0.20 -12.86
CA GLU A 35 -6.23 -0.14 -13.62
C GLU A 35 -5.44 1.09 -14.05
N THR A 36 -6.13 2.14 -14.48
CA THR A 36 -5.46 3.41 -14.84
C THR A 36 -4.81 4.05 -13.61
N ARG A 37 -5.49 4.00 -12.46
CA ARG A 37 -4.95 4.51 -11.18
C ARG A 37 -3.77 3.70 -10.67
N THR A 38 -3.78 2.38 -10.78
CA THR A 38 -2.67 1.53 -10.32
C THR A 38 -1.44 1.65 -11.22
N ARG A 39 -1.63 1.97 -12.52
CA ARG A 39 -0.52 2.30 -13.42
C ARG A 39 0.13 3.64 -13.11
N LEU A 40 -0.67 4.65 -12.77
CA LEU A 40 -0.17 5.99 -12.45
C LEU A 40 0.40 6.05 -11.03
N ASP A 41 -0.31 5.47 -10.07
CA ASP A 41 0.03 5.46 -8.65
C ASP A 41 -0.08 4.02 -8.11
N PRO A 42 0.97 3.21 -8.25
CA PRO A 42 0.98 1.82 -7.78
C PRO A 42 0.78 1.76 -6.26
N PRO A 43 0.00 0.78 -5.74
CA PRO A 43 -0.33 0.73 -4.32
C PRO A 43 0.86 0.39 -3.40
N SER A 44 1.88 -0.30 -3.93
CA SER A 44 3.09 -0.66 -3.20
C SER A 44 4.25 -1.01 -4.13
N CYS A 45 5.46 -1.11 -3.59
CA CYS A 45 6.63 -1.57 -4.33
C CYS A 45 6.45 -2.96 -4.97
N ALA A 46 5.73 -3.87 -4.31
CA ALA A 46 5.45 -5.22 -4.81
C ALA A 46 4.59 -5.25 -6.08
N THR A 47 3.89 -4.17 -6.39
CA THR A 47 3.02 -4.05 -7.57
C THR A 47 3.65 -3.31 -8.74
N LEU A 48 4.88 -2.82 -8.56
CA LEU A 48 5.61 -2.18 -9.64
C LEU A 48 6.06 -3.25 -10.65
N ASN A 49 5.92 -2.94 -11.94
CA ASN A 49 6.44 -3.80 -13.02
C ASN A 49 7.90 -3.44 -13.35
N ILE A 50 8.75 -3.38 -12.32
CA ILE A 50 10.18 -3.05 -12.39
C ILE A 50 10.93 -3.92 -11.38
N ASN A 51 12.24 -4.08 -11.57
CA ASN A 51 13.09 -4.88 -10.68
C ASN A 51 14.34 -4.11 -10.21
N GLU A 52 14.29 -2.78 -10.24
CA GLU A 52 15.40 -1.91 -9.87
C GLU A 52 15.16 -1.28 -8.50
N THR A 53 16.16 -1.35 -7.63
CA THR A 53 16.09 -0.71 -6.31
C THR A 53 16.22 0.80 -6.48
N GLY A 54 15.28 1.55 -5.91
CA GLY A 54 15.25 3.00 -6.09
C GLY A 54 14.06 3.66 -5.41
N THR A 55 13.98 4.97 -5.55
CA THR A 55 12.87 5.75 -4.99
C THR A 55 11.72 5.84 -5.99
N TYR A 56 10.53 5.45 -5.56
CA TYR A 56 9.31 5.46 -6.37
C TYR A 56 8.15 6.08 -5.62
N SER A 57 7.18 6.60 -6.38
CA SER A 57 5.93 7.13 -5.84
C SER A 57 4.90 6.00 -5.73
N ILE A 58 4.32 5.81 -4.54
CA ILE A 58 3.26 4.84 -4.31
C ILE A 58 2.01 5.52 -3.73
N ARG A 59 0.84 4.91 -3.94
CA ARG A 59 -0.41 5.32 -3.31
C ARG A 59 -1.19 4.10 -2.79
N PRO A 60 -0.93 3.69 -1.54
CA PRO A 60 -1.71 2.64 -0.88
C PRO A 60 -3.21 2.95 -0.84
N ALA A 61 -4.04 1.92 -0.74
CA ALA A 61 -5.48 2.09 -0.74
C ALA A 61 -5.95 2.94 0.47
N GLY A 62 -6.82 3.91 0.21
CA GLY A 62 -7.33 4.83 1.24
C GLY A 62 -6.40 6.00 1.55
N VAL A 63 -5.26 6.13 0.86
CA VAL A 63 -4.40 7.31 0.93
C VAL A 63 -4.86 8.34 -0.12
N VAL A 64 -5.00 9.60 0.30
CA VAL A 64 -5.48 10.69 -0.57
C VAL A 64 -4.44 11.08 -1.62
N ALA A 65 -3.18 11.21 -1.22
CA ALA A 65 -2.08 11.65 -2.08
C ALA A 65 -0.93 10.63 -2.08
N PRO A 66 -0.30 10.37 -3.24
CA PRO A 66 0.86 9.49 -3.32
C PRO A 66 2.05 10.05 -2.51
N PHE A 67 2.97 9.18 -2.13
CA PHE A 67 4.22 9.56 -1.46
C PHE A 67 5.41 8.71 -1.94
N SER A 68 6.60 9.29 -1.84
CA SER A 68 7.85 8.62 -2.22
C SER A 68 8.31 7.64 -1.16
N VAL A 69 8.79 6.48 -1.61
CA VAL A 69 9.39 5.41 -0.80
C VAL A 69 10.61 4.84 -1.51
N LEU A 70 11.54 4.27 -0.74
CA LEU A 70 12.56 3.39 -1.28
C LEU A 70 11.97 1.99 -1.48
N CYS A 71 12.00 1.51 -2.72
CA CYS A 71 11.68 0.13 -3.05
C CYS A 71 12.97 -0.69 -3.15
N ASP A 72 13.09 -1.73 -2.33
CA ASP A 72 14.20 -2.68 -2.42
C ASP A 72 13.76 -3.92 -3.20
N PHE A 73 14.48 -4.19 -4.29
CA PHE A 73 14.25 -5.35 -5.16
C PHE A 73 15.35 -6.41 -5.03
N LYS A 74 16.31 -6.21 -4.13
CA LYS A 74 17.30 -7.24 -3.83
C LYS A 74 16.64 -8.41 -3.14
N ASP A 75 17.05 -9.61 -3.52
CA ASP A 75 16.62 -10.85 -2.87
C ASP A 75 17.38 -11.07 -1.56
N ASN A 76 17.10 -10.23 -0.56
CA ASN A 76 17.73 -10.33 0.75
C ASN A 76 17.23 -11.60 1.47
N PHE A 77 18.15 -12.48 1.86
CA PHE A 77 17.83 -13.72 2.57
C PHE A 77 16.85 -14.67 1.86
N ASN A 78 16.78 -14.67 0.51
CA ASN A 78 15.82 -15.46 -0.26
C ASN A 78 14.36 -15.10 0.11
N ARG A 79 14.05 -13.81 0.22
CA ARG A 79 12.71 -13.27 0.55
C ARG A 79 12.11 -12.44 -0.58
N GLY A 80 12.68 -12.54 -1.78
CA GLY A 80 12.23 -11.79 -2.95
C GLY A 80 12.49 -10.29 -2.82
N GLY A 81 12.04 -9.55 -3.83
CA GLY A 81 12.11 -8.09 -3.90
C GLY A 81 10.73 -7.44 -3.83
N GLY A 82 10.68 -6.12 -4.03
CA GLY A 82 9.44 -5.34 -3.95
C GLY A 82 9.11 -4.86 -2.54
N TRP A 83 10.12 -4.82 -1.66
CA TRP A 83 9.99 -4.35 -0.29
C TRP A 83 9.88 -2.84 -0.25
N THR A 84 8.88 -2.33 0.48
CA THR A 84 8.79 -0.90 0.79
C THR A 84 9.60 -0.62 2.05
N VAL A 85 10.74 0.05 1.92
CA VAL A 85 11.60 0.38 3.06
C VAL A 85 10.97 1.53 3.83
N PHE A 86 10.57 1.28 5.07
CA PHE A 86 9.96 2.30 5.93
C PHE A 86 10.93 2.87 6.98
N GLN A 87 12.04 2.17 7.24
CA GLN A 87 13.10 2.62 8.12
C GLN A 87 14.43 2.12 7.55
N ARG A 88 15.43 3.00 7.44
CA ARG A 88 16.79 2.62 7.06
C ARG A 88 17.83 3.34 7.93
N ARG A 89 18.79 2.58 8.48
CA ARG A 89 20.02 3.05 9.12
C ARG A 89 21.23 2.58 8.33
N ILE A 90 22.26 3.41 8.22
CA ILE A 90 23.47 3.15 7.42
C ILE A 90 24.71 3.61 8.18
N ASP A 91 24.78 4.91 8.47
CA ASP A 91 26.01 5.59 8.93
C ASP A 91 25.79 6.48 10.15
N GLY A 92 24.55 6.60 10.64
CA GLY A 92 24.22 7.46 11.78
C GLY A 92 24.18 8.96 11.45
N SER A 93 24.18 9.35 10.17
CA SER A 93 24.10 10.75 9.74
C SER A 93 22.78 11.43 10.11
N LEU A 94 21.70 10.66 10.30
CA LEU A 94 20.40 11.18 10.70
C LEU A 94 20.14 10.97 12.19
N ASN A 95 19.74 12.04 12.87
CA ASN A 95 19.31 11.96 14.25
C ASN A 95 17.91 11.33 14.36
N PHE A 96 17.82 10.18 15.03
CA PHE A 96 16.54 9.51 15.33
C PHE A 96 15.95 9.92 16.69
N TYR A 97 16.65 10.71 17.50
CA TYR A 97 16.06 11.30 18.70
C TYR A 97 15.16 12.48 18.32
N GLN A 98 13.94 12.14 17.91
CA GLN A 98 12.94 13.06 17.35
C GLN A 98 11.66 13.09 18.19
N ASN A 99 10.89 14.17 18.03
CA ASN A 99 9.62 14.32 18.73
C ASN A 99 8.48 13.50 18.08
N TRP A 100 7.32 13.44 18.75
CA TRP A 100 6.14 12.71 18.27
C TRP A 100 5.71 13.11 16.86
N THR A 101 5.67 14.41 16.57
CA THR A 101 5.25 14.94 15.26
C THR A 101 6.16 14.45 14.14
N MET A 102 7.48 14.38 14.39
CA MET A 102 8.44 13.85 13.43
C MET A 102 8.24 12.35 13.21
N TYR A 103 8.06 11.56 14.28
CA TYR A 103 7.77 10.12 14.14
C TYR A 103 6.43 9.84 13.46
N LYS A 104 5.42 10.68 13.69
CA LYS A 104 4.14 10.60 13.00
C LYS A 104 4.29 10.80 11.48
N ASN A 105 4.95 11.89 11.09
CA ASN A 105 4.98 12.35 9.70
C ASN A 105 6.12 11.72 8.85
N GLY A 106 7.19 11.29 9.52
CA GLY A 106 8.43 10.86 8.89
C GLY A 106 9.51 11.94 8.89
N PHE A 107 10.76 11.50 8.78
CA PHE A 107 11.94 12.36 8.70
C PHE A 107 13.10 11.63 7.99
N GLY A 108 14.09 12.38 7.51
CA GLY A 108 15.24 11.86 6.75
C GLY A 108 15.07 11.95 5.24
N ASP A 109 15.93 11.23 4.52
CA ASP A 109 15.91 11.11 3.07
C ASP A 109 15.63 9.66 2.68
N VAL A 110 14.59 9.41 1.89
CA VAL A 110 14.24 8.07 1.42
C VAL A 110 15.37 7.40 0.64
N ASN A 111 16.27 8.17 0.02
CA ASN A 111 17.46 7.62 -0.64
C ASN A 111 18.60 7.24 0.34
N GLY A 112 18.51 7.67 1.61
CA GLY A 112 19.50 7.48 2.66
C GLY A 112 18.89 6.93 3.96
N GLU A 113 19.35 7.45 5.10
CA GLU A 113 18.72 7.16 6.39
C GLU A 113 17.36 7.87 6.49
N HIS A 114 16.34 7.15 6.94
CA HIS A 114 15.01 7.72 7.11
C HIS A 114 14.10 6.92 8.03
N TRP A 115 13.03 7.59 8.45
CA TRP A 115 11.82 7.04 9.02
C TRP A 115 10.64 7.51 8.18
N LEU A 116 9.87 6.59 7.59
CA LEU A 116 8.80 6.93 6.64
C LEU A 116 7.63 7.67 7.30
N GLY A 117 7.34 7.36 8.56
CA GLY A 117 6.25 7.96 9.35
C GLY A 117 5.20 6.94 9.79
N LEU A 118 4.77 7.03 11.05
CA LEU A 118 3.75 6.15 11.64
C LEU A 118 2.40 6.27 10.93
N GLU A 119 2.02 7.47 10.49
CA GLU A 119 0.75 7.65 9.78
C GLU A 119 0.75 6.92 8.44
N LYS A 120 1.86 6.97 7.69
CA LYS A 120 1.99 6.24 6.43
C LYS A 120 2.00 4.72 6.67
N LEU A 121 2.68 4.26 7.70
CA LEU A 121 2.67 2.85 8.12
C LEU A 121 1.27 2.36 8.48
N HIS A 122 0.50 3.15 9.23
CA HIS A 122 -0.89 2.82 9.58
C HIS A 122 -1.75 2.71 8.32
N LEU A 123 -1.68 3.70 7.43
CA LEU A 123 -2.47 3.70 6.20
C LEU A 123 -2.10 2.53 5.27
N MET A 124 -0.82 2.20 5.14
CA MET A 124 -0.36 1.03 4.39
C MET A 124 -0.92 -0.26 5.01
N THR A 125 -0.62 -0.50 6.28
CA THR A 125 -0.94 -1.78 6.95
C THR A 125 -2.42 -2.00 7.21
N ARG A 126 -3.24 -0.94 7.21
CA ARG A 126 -4.72 -1.06 7.25
C ARG A 126 -5.31 -1.56 5.94
N SER A 127 -4.61 -1.38 4.82
CA SER A 127 -5.15 -1.71 3.48
C SER A 127 -5.14 -3.21 3.15
N GLY A 128 -4.47 -4.03 3.97
CA GLY A 128 -4.38 -5.47 3.76
C GLY A 128 -3.44 -6.15 4.75
N ARG A 129 -3.09 -7.41 4.48
CA ARG A 129 -2.05 -8.12 5.23
C ARG A 129 -0.68 -7.73 4.67
N TYR A 130 0.21 -7.32 5.55
CA TYR A 130 1.61 -7.02 5.24
C TYR A 130 2.51 -7.90 6.09
N GLU A 131 3.58 -8.40 5.50
CA GLU A 131 4.72 -8.98 6.21
C GLU A 131 5.77 -7.90 6.47
N MET A 132 6.61 -8.11 7.48
CA MET A 132 7.71 -7.22 7.82
C MET A 132 9.02 -7.98 7.92
N LEU A 133 10.00 -7.57 7.11
CA LEU A 133 11.36 -8.05 7.15
C LEU A 133 12.25 -7.02 7.86
N VAL A 134 12.92 -7.43 8.94
CA VAL A 134 13.94 -6.64 9.63
C VAL A 134 15.30 -7.27 9.33
N ILE A 135 16.22 -6.48 8.78
CA ILE A 135 17.59 -6.89 8.50
C ILE A 135 18.53 -6.04 9.35
N LEU A 136 19.47 -6.68 10.03
CA LEU A 136 20.52 -6.03 10.81
C LEU A 136 21.88 -6.53 10.32
N GLU A 137 22.82 -5.61 10.19
CA GLU A 137 24.23 -5.89 9.87
C GLU A 137 25.09 -5.41 11.05
N ASP A 138 26.04 -6.23 11.48
CA ASP A 138 27.02 -5.88 12.50
C ASP A 138 28.26 -5.18 11.90
N HIS A 139 29.14 -4.67 12.76
CA HIS A 139 30.33 -3.94 12.32
C HIS A 139 31.39 -4.82 11.63
N GLU A 140 31.26 -6.13 11.70
CA GLU A 140 32.14 -7.11 11.05
C GLU A 140 31.57 -7.58 9.70
N GLY A 141 30.39 -7.08 9.29
CA GLY A 141 29.68 -7.43 8.06
C GLY A 141 28.78 -8.66 8.19
N GLY A 142 28.63 -9.22 9.39
CA GLY A 142 27.67 -10.28 9.67
C GLY A 142 26.23 -9.74 9.61
N SER A 143 25.31 -10.46 8.95
CA SER A 143 23.92 -10.03 8.84
C SER A 143 22.95 -11.08 9.40
N ALA A 144 21.88 -10.60 10.05
CA ALA A 144 20.78 -11.41 10.56
C ALA A 144 19.42 -10.80 10.15
N TYR A 145 18.37 -11.61 10.17
CA TYR A 145 17.02 -11.14 9.87
C TYR A 145 15.96 -11.69 10.83
N ALA A 146 14.85 -10.96 10.94
CA ALA A 146 13.59 -11.43 11.51
C ALA A 146 12.46 -11.16 10.52
N LEU A 147 11.59 -12.14 10.29
CA LEU A 147 10.43 -12.03 9.42
C LEU A 147 9.17 -12.18 10.27
N TYR A 148 8.22 -11.28 10.07
CA TYR A 148 6.89 -11.33 10.69
C TYR A 148 5.84 -11.47 9.60
N ASP A 149 5.08 -12.54 9.67
CA ASP A 149 4.03 -12.94 8.71
C ASP A 149 2.83 -11.99 8.66
N SER A 150 2.67 -11.20 9.71
CA SER A 150 1.63 -10.18 9.83
C SER A 150 2.20 -9.01 10.62
N PHE A 151 2.07 -7.81 10.06
CA PHE A 151 2.52 -6.56 10.65
C PHE A 151 1.46 -5.49 10.43
N GLN A 152 0.95 -4.93 11.52
CA GLN A 152 -0.01 -3.83 11.50
C GLN A 152 0.26 -2.81 12.59
N THR A 153 -0.07 -1.55 12.29
CA THR A 153 -0.05 -0.47 13.27
C THR A 153 -1.46 0.09 13.44
N GLY A 154 -1.85 0.36 14.68
CA GLY A 154 -3.11 1.05 15.00
C GLY A 154 -3.11 2.51 14.54
N SER A 155 -4.24 3.16 14.71
CA SER A 155 -4.39 4.60 14.42
C SER A 155 -3.63 5.47 15.43
N GLU A 156 -3.54 6.78 15.18
CA GLU A 156 -2.98 7.74 16.16
C GLU A 156 -3.71 7.70 17.51
N ALA A 157 -5.04 7.52 17.50
CA ALA A 157 -5.85 7.40 18.72
C ALA A 157 -5.46 6.15 19.54
N GLU A 158 -5.03 5.09 18.87
CA GLU A 158 -4.48 3.87 19.46
C GLU A 158 -2.97 3.96 19.69
N LYS A 159 -2.38 5.15 19.51
CA LYS A 159 -0.94 5.44 19.67
C LYS A 159 -0.07 4.57 18.77
N TYR A 160 -0.55 4.26 17.57
CA TYR A 160 0.14 3.42 16.60
C TYR A 160 0.58 2.06 17.15
N LYS A 161 -0.24 1.46 18.03
CA LYS A 161 0.04 0.16 18.64
C LYS A 161 0.41 -0.88 17.57
N LEU A 162 1.58 -1.48 17.74
CA LEU A 162 2.05 -2.58 16.89
C LEU A 162 1.29 -3.86 17.22
N THR A 163 0.87 -4.58 16.18
CA THR A 163 0.42 -5.97 16.26
C THR A 163 1.20 -6.77 15.22
N SER A 164 1.90 -7.80 15.66
CA SER A 164 2.65 -8.69 14.78
C SER A 164 2.60 -10.14 15.25
N ASN A 165 2.75 -11.07 14.30
CA ASN A 165 2.90 -12.50 14.55
C ASN A 165 4.15 -12.99 13.81
N GLU A 166 4.92 -13.84 14.48
CA GLU A 166 6.04 -14.61 13.89
C GLU A 166 5.53 -15.89 13.23
#